data_AF-A0A1B0BIA4-F1
#
_entry.id   AF-A0A1B0BIA4-F1
#
_cell.length_a   1.000
_cell.length_b   1.000
_cell.length_c   1.000
_cell.angle_alpha   90.00
_cell.angle_beta   90.00
_cell.angle_gamma   90.00
#
_symmetry.space_group_name_H-M   'P 1'
#
loop_
_entity.id
_entity.type
_entity.pdbx_description
1 polymer ?
#
loop_
_entity_poly.entity_id
_entity_poly.type
_entity_poly.pdbx_seq_one_letter_code
_entity_poly.pdbx_strand_id
1 'polypeptide(L)'
;MSVNNLPPPEFFSITPPLMDFEHELIWFDLTESFSQRIEYDKSNHVSTNTRELMELAFNQPLNLQDQKLLLNELQKNPFFVYQIKLSPLKLPRLVENNPLISIEILLKLMDSPEITELTTSVNLPTEFLHLYISNCISSCETVKDKFMQSRLVRLVCVFLQSLIRNKIINVKELFIEIETFCVVFNRIKEAVALYRLLKYQ
;
A
#
# COMPACT_ATOMS: atom_id res chain seq x y z
N MET A 1 -39.32 -2.27 58.14
CA MET A 1 -38.51 -1.99 56.94
C MET A 1 -39.47 -1.54 55.86
N SER A 2 -39.60 -0.22 55.66
CA SER A 2 -40.45 0.35 54.60
C SER A 2 -39.64 1.46 53.97
N VAL A 3 -39.25 1.20 52.72
CA VAL A 3 -38.40 2.07 51.91
C VAL A 3 -39.26 3.24 51.43
N ASN A 4 -38.85 4.46 51.76
CA ASN A 4 -39.52 5.68 51.30
C ASN A 4 -39.37 5.80 49.78
N ASN A 5 -40.45 5.49 49.04
CA ASN A 5 -40.56 5.80 47.61
C ASN A 5 -40.83 7.30 47.46
N LEU A 6 -39.77 8.11 47.35
CA LEU A 6 -39.87 9.47 46.81
C LEU A 6 -39.55 9.41 45.30
N PRO A 7 -40.37 10.04 44.43
CA PRO A 7 -40.06 10.13 43.02
C PRO A 7 -38.78 10.94 42.78
N PRO A 8 -37.98 10.61 41.74
CA PRO A 8 -36.74 11.33 41.43
C PRO A 8 -37.03 12.78 41.01
N PRO A 9 -36.09 13.72 41.23
CA PRO A 9 -36.30 15.12 40.91
C PRO A 9 -36.42 15.33 39.39
N GLU A 10 -37.48 16.02 38.97
CA GLU A 10 -37.65 16.44 37.58
C GLU A 10 -36.66 17.58 37.26
N PHE A 11 -35.64 17.27 36.46
CA PHE A 11 -34.71 18.28 35.94
C PHE A 11 -35.42 19.08 34.84
N PHE A 12 -35.99 20.23 35.20
CA PHE A 12 -36.40 21.23 34.22
C PHE A 12 -35.17 22.01 33.74
N SER A 13 -34.52 21.54 32.68
CA SER A 13 -33.59 22.37 31.92
C SER A 13 -34.40 23.31 31.02
N ILE A 14 -34.31 24.62 31.26
CA ILE A 14 -34.84 25.60 30.31
C ILE A 14 -34.04 25.46 29.01
N THR A 15 -34.74 25.33 27.87
CA THR A 15 -34.09 25.24 26.56
C THR A 15 -33.17 26.47 26.38
N PRO A 16 -31.90 26.29 25.98
CA PRO A 16 -30.98 27.40 25.80
C PRO A 16 -31.61 28.47 24.89
N PRO A 17 -31.46 29.76 25.22
CA PRO A 17 -31.97 30.83 24.37
C PRO A 17 -31.33 30.73 22.98
N LEU A 18 -32.15 30.86 21.94
CA LEU A 18 -31.65 30.94 20.57
C LEU A 18 -30.82 32.22 20.45
N MET A 19 -29.55 32.07 20.06
CA MET A 19 -28.65 33.19 19.80
C MET A 19 -29.14 33.95 18.56
N ASP A 20 -29.07 35.28 18.58
CA ASP A 20 -29.50 36.09 17.43
C ASP A 20 -28.42 36.06 16.35
N PHE A 21 -28.78 35.60 15.15
CA PHE A 21 -27.86 35.23 14.07
C PHE A 21 -27.54 36.37 13.09
N GLU A 22 -27.99 37.60 13.36
CA GLU A 22 -27.93 38.73 12.40
C GLU A 22 -26.52 39.08 11.90
N HIS A 23 -25.46 38.64 12.60
CA HIS A 23 -24.06 38.92 12.24
C HIS A 23 -23.21 37.67 11.99
N GLU A 24 -23.81 36.48 11.87
CA GLU A 24 -23.04 35.28 11.53
C GLU A 24 -22.69 35.28 10.03
N LEU A 25 -21.40 35.09 9.74
CA LEU A 25 -20.92 34.85 8.38
C LEU A 25 -21.58 33.58 7.84
N ILE A 26 -22.39 33.71 6.80
CA ILE A 26 -22.94 32.56 6.08
C ILE A 26 -21.77 31.88 5.35
N TRP A 27 -21.33 30.72 5.86
CA TRP A 27 -20.19 29.99 5.31
C TRP A 27 -20.45 29.47 3.89
N PHE A 28 -21.71 29.19 3.54
CA PHE A 28 -22.13 28.70 2.24
C PHE A 28 -23.55 29.16 1.95
N ASP A 29 -23.72 30.03 0.96
CA ASP A 29 -25.04 30.51 0.52
C ASP A 29 -25.52 29.68 -0.68
N LEU A 30 -26.62 28.96 -0.51
CA LEU A 30 -27.23 28.10 -1.52
C LEU A 30 -28.30 28.85 -2.36
N THR A 31 -28.47 30.16 -2.15
CA THR A 31 -29.56 30.95 -2.76
C THR A 31 -29.28 31.39 -4.18
N GLU A 32 -28.02 31.46 -4.62
CA GLU A 32 -27.70 31.63 -6.03
C GLU A 32 -27.74 30.29 -6.74
N SER A 33 -28.52 30.25 -7.81
CA SER A 33 -28.74 29.14 -8.74
C SER A 33 -27.46 28.65 -9.42
N PHE A 34 -26.53 28.12 -8.66
CA PHE A 34 -25.49 27.23 -9.14
C PHE A 34 -26.04 25.82 -8.97
N SER A 35 -26.21 25.12 -10.08
CA SER A 35 -26.34 23.67 -10.10
C SER A 35 -25.01 23.05 -9.66
N GLN A 36 -24.62 23.24 -8.40
CA GLN A 36 -23.45 22.60 -7.84
C GLN A 36 -23.75 21.11 -7.72
N ARG A 37 -23.28 20.36 -8.72
CA ARG A 37 -23.16 18.92 -8.62
C ARG A 37 -22.07 18.67 -7.58
N ILE A 38 -22.44 18.13 -6.43
CA ILE A 38 -21.47 17.62 -5.46
C ILE A 38 -20.67 16.53 -6.18
N GLU A 39 -19.43 16.84 -6.54
CA GLU A 39 -18.49 15.89 -7.10
C GLU A 39 -17.61 15.36 -5.97
N TYR A 40 -17.91 14.15 -5.52
CA TYR A 40 -17.02 13.43 -4.62
C TYR A 40 -15.75 13.01 -5.37
N ASP A 41 -14.63 13.02 -4.66
CA ASP A 41 -13.38 12.47 -5.19
C ASP A 41 -13.56 11.00 -5.57
N LYS A 42 -13.48 10.72 -6.87
CA LYS A 42 -13.61 9.36 -7.43
C LYS A 42 -12.29 8.61 -7.45
N SER A 43 -11.19 9.20 -6.96
CA SER A 43 -9.86 8.57 -6.95
C SER A 43 -9.83 7.26 -6.14
N ASN A 44 -10.76 7.07 -5.21
CA ASN A 44 -10.91 5.84 -4.43
C ASN A 44 -11.97 4.86 -4.98
N HIS A 45 -12.55 5.13 -6.15
CA HIS A 45 -13.54 4.23 -6.74
C HIS A 45 -12.87 2.98 -7.29
N VAL A 46 -13.20 1.83 -6.70
CA VAL A 46 -12.86 0.51 -7.21
C VAL A 46 -14.13 -0.10 -7.78
N SER A 47 -14.07 -0.53 -9.04
CA SER A 47 -15.21 -1.19 -9.66
C SER A 47 -15.52 -2.51 -8.95
N THR A 48 -16.81 -2.87 -8.86
CA THR A 48 -17.25 -4.15 -8.27
C THR A 48 -16.52 -5.33 -8.92
N ASN A 49 -16.34 -5.27 -10.24
CA ASN A 49 -15.66 -6.30 -11.01
C ASN A 49 -14.18 -6.44 -10.61
N THR A 50 -13.46 -5.33 -10.40
CA THR A 50 -12.04 -5.38 -9.98
C THR A 50 -11.90 -6.02 -8.61
N ARG A 51 -12.85 -5.75 -7.71
CA ARG A 51 -12.87 -6.34 -6.37
C ARG A 51 -13.15 -7.84 -6.42
N GLU A 52 -14.11 -8.27 -7.23
CA GLU A 52 -14.42 -9.68 -7.45
C GLU A 52 -13.22 -10.42 -8.07
N LEU A 53 -12.58 -9.84 -9.08
CA LEU A 53 -11.37 -10.38 -9.68
C LEU A 53 -10.23 -10.52 -8.65
N MET A 54 -10.08 -9.56 -7.74
CA MET A 54 -9.07 -9.65 -6.68
C MET A 54 -9.39 -10.77 -5.68
N GLU A 55 -10.65 -10.96 -5.30
CA GLU A 55 -11.07 -12.08 -4.43
C GLU A 55 -10.87 -13.44 -5.12
N LEU A 56 -11.12 -13.53 -6.43
CA LEU A 56 -10.80 -14.71 -7.22
C LEU A 56 -9.28 -14.96 -7.27
N ALA A 57 -8.47 -13.91 -7.44
CA ALA A 57 -7.00 -14.01 -7.51
C ALA A 57 -6.38 -14.63 -6.25
N PHE A 58 -6.97 -14.40 -5.07
CA PHE A 58 -6.51 -15.01 -3.82
C PHE A 58 -6.78 -16.52 -3.73
N ASN A 59 -7.76 -17.02 -4.48
CA ASN A 59 -8.24 -18.39 -4.35
C ASN A 59 -7.85 -19.28 -5.54
N GLN A 60 -7.65 -18.69 -6.73
CA GLN A 60 -7.37 -19.44 -7.96
C GLN A 60 -6.56 -18.63 -8.99
N PRO A 61 -5.88 -19.29 -9.94
CA PRO A 61 -5.22 -18.60 -11.06
C PRO A 61 -6.26 -17.91 -11.95
N LEU A 62 -6.02 -16.64 -12.28
CA LEU A 62 -6.86 -15.89 -13.20
C LEU A 62 -6.54 -16.20 -14.67
N ASN A 63 -7.53 -16.01 -15.55
CA ASN A 63 -7.32 -16.09 -17.00
C ASN A 63 -6.45 -14.90 -17.48
N LEU A 64 -5.75 -15.07 -18.61
CA LEU A 64 -4.84 -14.05 -19.16
C LEU A 64 -5.55 -12.70 -19.42
N GLN A 65 -6.83 -12.73 -19.80
CA GLN A 65 -7.62 -11.52 -20.01
C GLN A 65 -7.89 -10.79 -18.69
N ASP A 66 -8.32 -11.53 -17.66
CA ASP A 66 -8.62 -10.99 -16.34
C ASP A 66 -7.36 -10.47 -15.64
N GLN A 67 -6.23 -11.19 -15.80
CA GLN A 67 -4.93 -10.73 -15.32
C GLN A 67 -4.55 -9.38 -15.96
N LYS A 68 -4.68 -9.24 -17.28
CA LYS A 68 -4.38 -7.98 -17.98
C LYS A 68 -5.31 -6.86 -17.54
N LEU A 69 -6.59 -7.14 -17.34
CA LEU A 69 -7.56 -6.17 -16.84
C LEU A 69 -7.16 -5.67 -15.46
N LEU A 70 -6.89 -6.59 -14.53
CA LEU A 70 -6.52 -6.24 -13.16
C LEU A 70 -5.21 -5.45 -13.10
N LEU A 71 -4.20 -5.84 -13.88
CA LEU A 71 -2.93 -5.12 -13.98
C LEU A 71 -3.11 -3.69 -14.54
N ASN A 72 -3.97 -3.52 -15.54
CA ASN A 72 -4.28 -2.19 -16.08
C ASN A 72 -4.98 -1.30 -15.03
N GLU A 73 -5.92 -1.87 -14.26
CA GLU A 73 -6.59 -1.14 -13.18
C GLU A 73 -5.62 -0.76 -12.05
N LEU A 74 -4.67 -1.62 -11.70
CA LEU A 74 -3.60 -1.32 -10.75
C LEU A 74 -2.69 -0.17 -11.22
N GLN A 75 -2.45 -0.06 -12.53
CA GLN A 75 -1.70 1.05 -13.10
C GLN A 75 -2.47 2.37 -13.09
N LYS A 76 -3.79 2.33 -13.38
CA LYS A 76 -4.65 3.52 -13.37
C LYS A 76 -4.90 4.06 -11.97
N ASN A 77 -5.09 3.17 -10.99
CA ASN A 77 -5.38 3.55 -9.62
C ASN A 77 -4.37 2.94 -8.63
N PRO A 78 -3.26 3.64 -8.34
CA PRO A 78 -2.28 3.19 -7.35
C PRO A 78 -2.85 3.03 -5.94
N PHE A 79 -3.89 3.79 -5.58
CA PHE A 79 -4.50 3.72 -4.24
C PHE A 79 -5.35 2.47 -4.04
N PHE A 80 -5.76 1.80 -5.13
CA PHE A 80 -6.48 0.53 -5.05
C PHE A 80 -5.73 -0.49 -4.18
N VAL A 81 -4.40 -0.48 -4.24
CA VAL A 81 -3.56 -1.43 -3.50
C VAL A 81 -3.75 -1.34 -1.98
N TYR A 82 -3.97 -0.14 -1.43
CA TYR A 82 -4.28 0.04 -0.01
C TYR A 82 -5.69 -0.45 0.37
N GLN A 83 -6.59 -0.53 -0.61
CA GLN A 83 -7.92 -1.10 -0.40
C GLN A 83 -7.92 -2.63 -0.52
N ILE A 84 -6.88 -3.21 -1.15
CA ILE A 84 -6.64 -4.65 -1.13
C ILE A 84 -6.25 -5.02 0.29
N LYS A 85 -7.15 -5.73 0.99
CA LYS A 85 -6.91 -6.25 2.35
C LYS A 85 -5.94 -7.43 2.32
N LEU A 86 -4.71 -7.17 1.91
CA LEU A 86 -3.62 -8.14 1.97
C LEU A 86 -3.34 -8.45 3.44
N SER A 87 -3.41 -9.74 3.74
CA SER A 87 -2.99 -10.28 5.03
C SER A 87 -1.81 -11.22 4.79
N PRO A 88 -0.93 -11.41 5.79
CA PRO A 88 0.19 -12.35 5.68
C PRO A 88 -0.26 -13.75 5.22
N LEU A 89 -1.47 -14.17 5.58
CA LEU A 89 -2.02 -15.48 5.19
C LEU A 89 -2.51 -15.54 3.73
N LYS A 90 -2.98 -14.42 3.17
CA LYS A 90 -3.45 -14.35 1.78
C LYS A 90 -2.31 -14.19 0.78
N LEU A 91 -1.17 -13.63 1.20
CA LEU A 91 -0.03 -13.36 0.33
C LEU A 91 0.57 -14.64 -0.31
N PRO A 92 0.87 -15.74 0.43
CA PRO A 92 1.34 -16.99 -0.17
C PRO A 92 0.43 -17.50 -1.28
N ARG A 93 -0.88 -17.50 -1.01
CA ARG A 93 -1.88 -18.00 -1.96
C ARG A 93 -1.93 -17.15 -3.22
N LEU A 94 -1.78 -15.83 -3.09
CA LEU A 94 -1.72 -14.94 -4.24
C LEU A 94 -0.44 -15.19 -5.05
N VAL A 95 0.69 -15.42 -4.38
CA VAL A 95 1.98 -15.70 -5.02
C VAL A 95 1.95 -17.02 -5.79
N GLU A 96 1.38 -18.07 -5.21
CA GLU A 96 1.25 -19.39 -5.85
C GLU A 96 0.32 -19.34 -7.06
N ASN A 97 -0.83 -18.66 -6.95
CA ASN A 97 -1.83 -18.63 -8.01
C ASN A 97 -1.52 -17.60 -9.11
N ASN A 98 -1.00 -16.42 -8.72
CA ASN A 98 -0.90 -15.24 -9.57
C ASN A 98 0.38 -14.43 -9.23
N PRO A 99 1.58 -14.94 -9.61
CA PRO A 99 2.85 -14.32 -9.22
C PRO A 99 3.06 -12.91 -9.82
N LEU A 100 2.63 -12.68 -11.06
CA LEU A 100 2.79 -11.37 -11.73
C LEU A 100 1.94 -10.27 -11.07
N ILE A 101 0.71 -10.61 -10.67
CA ILE A 101 -0.17 -9.69 -9.94
C ILE A 101 0.41 -9.39 -8.56
N SER A 102 0.93 -10.42 -7.88
CA SER A 102 1.61 -10.27 -6.59
C SER A 102 2.77 -9.30 -6.69
N ILE A 103 3.63 -9.43 -7.71
CA ILE A 103 4.77 -8.54 -7.94
C ILE A 103 4.30 -7.09 -8.12
N GLU A 104 3.33 -6.83 -8.98
CA GLU A 104 2.86 -5.46 -9.23
C GLU A 104 2.31 -4.82 -7.95
N ILE A 105 1.52 -5.56 -7.18
CA ILE A 105 0.99 -5.09 -5.89
C ILE A 105 2.12 -4.80 -4.90
N LEU A 106 3.06 -5.72 -4.73
CA LEU A 106 4.19 -5.55 -3.81
C LEU A 106 5.11 -4.40 -4.22
N LEU A 107 5.26 -4.13 -5.53
CA LEU A 107 6.00 -2.96 -6.02
C LEU A 107 5.30 -1.65 -5.64
N LYS A 108 3.97 -1.58 -5.74
CA LYS A 108 3.20 -0.38 -5.34
C LYS A 108 3.18 -0.16 -3.83
N LEU A 109 3.33 -1.23 -3.03
CA LEU A 109 3.43 -1.16 -1.56
C LEU A 109 4.85 -0.89 -1.06
N MET A 110 5.85 -0.71 -1.93
CA MET A 110 7.24 -0.53 -1.51
C MET A 110 7.46 0.73 -0.66
N ASP A 111 6.62 1.75 -0.85
CA ASP A 111 6.61 2.98 -0.06
C ASP A 111 5.92 2.81 1.30
N SER A 112 5.25 1.68 1.54
CA SER A 112 4.50 1.41 2.77
C SER A 112 5.30 0.53 3.74
N PRO A 113 5.15 0.73 5.07
CA PRO A 113 5.84 -0.09 6.05
C PRO A 113 5.35 -1.54 6.06
N GLU A 114 4.14 -1.79 5.55
CA GLU A 114 3.48 -3.10 5.54
C GLU A 114 4.27 -4.13 4.73
N ILE A 115 5.02 -3.71 3.71
CA ILE A 115 5.80 -4.63 2.86
C ILE A 115 6.82 -5.44 3.65
N THR A 116 7.48 -4.82 4.63
CA THR A 116 8.50 -5.51 5.44
C THR A 116 7.83 -6.50 6.39
N GLU A 117 6.69 -6.16 6.97
CA GLU A 117 5.94 -7.06 7.84
C GLU A 117 5.40 -8.27 7.04
N LEU A 118 4.81 -8.02 5.87
CA LEU A 118 4.24 -9.07 5.01
C LEU A 118 5.30 -10.05 4.50
N THR A 119 6.47 -9.57 4.11
CA THR A 119 7.54 -10.41 3.54
C THR A 119 8.36 -11.13 4.61
N THR A 120 8.43 -10.60 5.82
CA THR A 120 9.13 -11.24 6.94
C THR A 120 8.25 -12.22 7.72
N SER A 121 6.94 -11.98 7.78
CA SER A 121 5.99 -12.86 8.48
C SER A 121 5.66 -14.13 7.70
N VAL A 122 6.09 -14.21 6.44
CA VAL A 122 5.69 -15.24 5.49
C VAL A 122 6.92 -15.86 4.85
N ASN A 123 6.97 -17.19 4.81
CA ASN A 123 8.02 -17.90 4.07
C ASN A 123 7.64 -17.97 2.59
N LEU A 124 8.17 -17.05 1.77
CA LEU A 124 7.94 -17.01 0.33
C LEU A 124 8.94 -17.89 -0.41
N PRO A 125 8.56 -18.51 -1.56
CA PRO A 125 9.49 -19.26 -2.40
C PRO A 125 10.66 -18.41 -2.86
N THR A 126 11.88 -18.96 -2.86
CA THR A 126 13.09 -18.26 -3.28
C THR A 126 12.97 -17.75 -4.72
N GLU A 127 12.49 -18.60 -5.64
CA GLU A 127 12.25 -18.25 -7.05
C GLU A 127 11.38 -17.00 -7.21
N PHE A 128 10.33 -16.87 -6.39
CA PHE A 128 9.48 -15.68 -6.38
C PHE A 128 10.24 -14.45 -5.88
N LEU A 129 11.04 -14.58 -4.82
CA LEU A 129 11.84 -13.48 -4.29
C LEU A 129 12.87 -13.00 -5.32
N HIS A 130 13.54 -13.89 -6.04
CA HIS A 130 14.44 -13.54 -7.14
C HIS A 130 13.71 -12.72 -8.21
N LEU A 131 12.56 -13.21 -8.66
CA LEU A 131 11.75 -12.52 -9.67
C LEU A 131 11.28 -11.15 -9.16
N TYR A 132 10.84 -11.07 -7.90
CA TYR A 132 10.41 -9.81 -7.30
C TYR A 132 11.55 -8.79 -7.22
N ILE A 133 12.74 -9.21 -6.75
CA ILE A 133 13.91 -8.33 -6.63
C ILE A 133 14.36 -7.83 -8.01
N SER A 134 14.38 -8.70 -9.02
CA SER A 134 14.73 -8.31 -10.38
C SER A 134 13.75 -7.27 -10.95
N ASN A 135 12.45 -7.42 -10.65
CA ASN A 135 11.44 -6.42 -11.01
C ASN A 135 11.61 -5.11 -10.21
N CYS A 136 12.03 -5.16 -8.94
CA CYS A 136 12.33 -3.96 -8.15
C CYS A 136 13.49 -3.15 -8.77
N ILE A 137 14.56 -3.84 -9.16
CA ILE A 137 15.73 -3.26 -9.81
C ILE A 137 15.35 -2.67 -11.17
N SER A 138 14.66 -3.45 -12.01
CA SER A 138 14.14 -2.98 -13.30
C SER A 138 13.25 -1.74 -13.14
N SER A 139 12.39 -1.73 -12.12
CA SER A 139 11.55 -0.58 -11.81
C SER A 139 12.38 0.68 -11.53
N CYS A 140 13.46 0.57 -10.74
CA CYS A 140 14.38 1.67 -10.49
C CYS A 140 15.00 2.24 -11.77
N GLU A 141 15.30 1.42 -12.78
CA GLU A 141 15.87 1.86 -14.05
C GLU A 141 14.84 2.55 -14.96
N THR A 142 13.57 2.11 -14.90
CA THR A 142 12.49 2.67 -15.74
C THR A 142 11.97 4.04 -15.27
N VAL A 143 12.12 4.37 -13.99
CA VAL A 143 11.66 5.66 -13.44
C VAL A 143 12.50 6.82 -13.99
N LYS A 144 11.86 7.70 -14.78
CA LYS A 144 12.53 8.84 -15.43
C LYS A 144 12.87 9.98 -14.49
N ASP A 145 12.04 10.20 -13.47
CA ASP A 145 12.24 11.28 -12.51
C ASP A 145 13.35 10.92 -11.52
N LYS A 146 14.45 11.68 -11.54
CA LYS A 146 15.64 11.41 -10.71
C LYS A 146 15.36 11.45 -9.21
N PHE A 147 14.43 12.30 -8.77
CA PHE A 147 14.08 12.41 -7.36
C PHE A 147 13.28 11.19 -6.93
N MET A 148 12.26 10.81 -7.71
CA MET A 148 11.47 9.60 -7.46
C MET A 148 12.32 8.33 -7.56
N GLN A 149 13.22 8.25 -8.55
CA GLN A 149 14.18 7.16 -8.67
C GLN A 149 15.08 7.07 -7.44
N SER A 150 15.62 8.20 -6.98
CA SER A 150 16.46 8.22 -5.77
C SER A 150 15.68 7.76 -4.53
N ARG A 151 14.41 8.15 -4.41
CA ARG A 151 13.53 7.69 -3.33
C ARG A 151 13.27 6.18 -3.41
N LEU A 152 12.91 5.67 -4.59
CA LEU A 152 12.65 4.25 -4.81
C LEU A 152 13.88 3.40 -4.52
N VAL A 153 15.07 3.81 -5.00
CA VAL A 153 16.32 3.09 -4.73
C VAL A 153 16.64 3.06 -3.23
N ARG A 154 16.37 4.13 -2.49
CA ARG A 154 16.53 4.11 -1.01
C ARG A 154 15.63 3.06 -0.36
N LEU A 155 14.36 2.99 -0.78
CA LEU A 155 13.39 2.03 -0.24
C LEU A 155 13.79 0.59 -0.58
N VAL A 156 14.14 0.32 -1.85
CA VAL A 156 14.66 -1.00 -2.29
C VAL A 156 15.89 -1.39 -1.46
N CYS A 157 16.85 -0.48 -1.27
CA CYS A 157 18.05 -0.76 -0.49
C CYS A 157 17.74 -1.10 0.97
N VAL A 158 16.87 -0.32 1.64
CA VAL A 158 16.47 -0.60 3.03
C VAL A 158 15.73 -1.92 3.14
N PHE A 159 14.85 -2.20 2.19
CA PHE A 159 14.10 -3.45 2.11
C PHE A 159 15.03 -4.66 1.92
N LEU A 160 15.95 -4.61 0.95
CA LEU A 160 16.95 -5.67 0.74
C LEU A 160 17.83 -5.87 1.98
N GLN A 161 18.27 -4.79 2.63
CA GLN A 161 19.01 -4.89 3.89
C GLN A 161 18.20 -5.59 4.98
N SER A 162 16.88 -5.37 5.05
CA SER A 162 15.99 -6.06 6.00
C SER A 162 15.93 -7.57 5.71
N LEU A 163 15.73 -7.95 4.45
CA LEU A 163 15.67 -9.37 4.05
C LEU A 163 16.98 -10.11 4.34
N ILE A 164 18.12 -9.47 4.09
CA ILE A 164 19.45 -10.06 4.37
C ILE A 164 19.65 -10.20 5.88
N ARG A 165 19.32 -9.19 6.69
CA ARG A 165 19.45 -9.25 8.16
C ARG A 165 18.60 -10.38 8.77
N ASN A 166 17.40 -10.59 8.23
CA ASN A 166 16.48 -11.64 8.67
C ASN A 166 16.79 -13.02 8.09
N LYS A 167 17.87 -13.16 7.28
CA LYS A 167 18.29 -14.41 6.63
C LYS A 167 17.20 -15.09 5.79
N ILE A 168 16.32 -14.29 5.19
CA ILE A 168 15.22 -14.79 4.35
C ILE A 168 15.73 -15.22 2.97
N ILE A 169 16.84 -14.61 2.52
CA ILE A 169 17.39 -14.80 1.17
C ILE A 169 18.75 -15.51 1.21
N ASN A 170 18.96 -16.45 0.28
CA ASN A 170 20.29 -16.99 -0.02
C ASN A 170 21.13 -15.96 -0.79
N VAL A 171 21.97 -15.22 -0.06
CA VAL A 171 22.76 -14.09 -0.59
C VAL A 171 23.63 -14.49 -1.79
N LYS A 172 24.04 -15.76 -1.90
CA LYS A 172 24.92 -16.25 -2.96
C LYS A 172 24.31 -16.21 -4.35
N GLU A 173 23.00 -16.43 -4.46
CA GLU A 173 22.30 -16.49 -5.75
C GLU A 173 21.95 -15.09 -6.29
N LEU A 174 21.77 -14.11 -5.40
CA LEU A 174 21.45 -12.72 -5.75
C LEU A 174 22.65 -11.78 -5.73
N PHE A 175 23.83 -12.27 -5.33
CA PHE A 175 25.00 -11.44 -5.10
C PHE A 175 25.33 -10.57 -6.31
N ILE A 176 25.43 -11.16 -7.50
CA ILE A 176 25.84 -10.46 -8.73
C ILE A 176 24.82 -9.37 -9.11
N GLU A 177 23.53 -9.66 -9.01
CA GLU A 177 22.46 -8.73 -9.40
C GLU A 177 22.39 -7.54 -8.44
N ILE A 178 22.44 -7.80 -7.12
CA ILE A 178 22.44 -6.74 -6.11
C ILE A 178 23.76 -5.95 -6.14
N GLU A 179 24.89 -6.60 -6.39
CA GLU A 179 26.19 -5.93 -6.52
C GLU A 179 26.16 -4.94 -7.70
N THR A 180 25.72 -5.41 -8.86
CA THR A 180 25.59 -4.58 -10.06
C THR A 180 24.68 -3.38 -9.80
N PHE A 181 23.51 -3.61 -9.18
CA PHE A 181 22.59 -2.55 -8.78
C PHE A 181 23.24 -1.51 -7.85
N CYS A 182 23.96 -1.96 -6.82
CA CYS A 182 24.62 -1.05 -5.88
C CYS A 182 25.70 -0.20 -6.55
N VAL A 183 26.44 -0.76 -7.52
CA VAL A 183 27.46 -0.04 -8.29
C VAL A 183 26.81 1.01 -9.20
N VAL A 184 25.71 0.67 -9.88
CA VAL A 184 24.94 1.59 -10.73
C VAL A 184 24.43 2.79 -9.92
N PHE A 185 23.91 2.55 -8.71
CA PHE A 185 23.35 3.59 -7.84
C PHE A 185 24.28 4.07 -6.73
N ASN A 186 25.60 4.00 -6.92
CA ASN A 186 26.61 4.30 -5.89
C ASN A 186 26.53 5.72 -5.26
N ARG A 187 25.85 6.66 -5.92
CA ARG A 187 25.64 8.02 -5.41
C ARG A 187 24.69 8.06 -4.22
N ILE A 188 23.91 7.00 -4.01
CA ILE A 188 22.93 6.86 -2.94
C ILE A 188 23.60 6.16 -1.76
N LYS A 189 23.54 6.77 -0.57
CA LYS A 189 24.23 6.29 0.64
C LYS A 189 23.78 4.89 1.03
N GLU A 190 22.49 4.60 0.87
CA GLU A 190 21.84 3.35 1.19
C GLU A 190 22.32 2.19 0.29
N ALA A 191 22.63 2.48 -0.98
CA ALA A 191 23.21 1.52 -1.91
C ALA A 191 24.66 1.16 -1.50
N VAL A 192 25.45 2.16 -1.10
CA VAL A 192 26.80 1.92 -0.56
C VAL A 192 26.76 1.12 0.75
N ALA A 193 25.78 1.40 1.62
CA ALA A 193 25.58 0.65 2.85
C ALA A 193 25.19 -0.81 2.58
N LEU A 194 24.31 -1.05 1.61
CA LEU A 194 23.92 -2.40 1.16
C LEU A 194 25.13 -3.17 0.58
N TYR A 195 25.91 -2.54 -0.31
CA TYR A 195 27.13 -3.14 -0.87
C TYR A 195 28.11 -3.59 0.21
N ARG A 196 28.34 -2.74 1.21
CA ARG A 196 29.21 -3.09 2.35
C ARG A 196 28.66 -4.28 3.12
N LEU A 197 27.35 -4.28 3.42
CA LEU A 197 26.70 -5.36 4.16
C LEU A 197 26.86 -6.71 3.44
N LEU A 198 26.78 -6.72 2.11
CA LEU A 198 26.99 -7.92 1.29
C LEU A 198 28.44 -8.44 1.34
N LYS A 199 29.43 -7.55 1.45
CA LYS A 199 30.86 -7.92 1.49
C LYS A 199 31.29 -8.56 2.82
N TYR A 200 30.56 -8.31 3.90
CA TYR A 200 30.88 -8.81 5.25
C TYR A 200 30.10 -10.07 5.66
N GLN A 201 29.34 -10.67 4.73
CA GLN A 201 28.65 -11.97 4.90
C GLN A 201 29.46 -13.09 4.25
#